data_AF-A0A2P4ZTM1-F1
#
_entry.id   AF-A0A2P4ZTM1-F1
#
_cell.length_a   1.000
_cell.length_b   1.000
_cell.length_c   1.000
_cell.angle_alpha   90.00
_cell.angle_beta   90.00
_cell.angle_gamma   90.00
#
_symmetry.space_group_name_H-M   'P 1'
#
loop_
_entity.id
_entity.type
_entity.pdbx_description
1 polymer ?
#
loop_
_entity_poly.entity_id
_entity_poly.type
_entity_poly.pdbx_seq_one_letter_code
_entity_poly.pdbx_strand_id
1 'polypeptide(L)'
;MEEATKQHFFFHDKPFVDRYLGEIITSAEADRRRAASAISQRKDVYLFALDKFTNPESLDPRLKGPPLEVDGEFLSGPTRFINHSCDPNLRIFARVGDHADKHIHDLALFAIREIAAGEELTFDYVDGVTEDGAEMERGNGAHMTKCLCGSRKCRGFLW
;
A
#
# COMPACT_ATOMS: atom_id res chain seq x y z
N MET A 1 -24.07 38.73 -8.81
CA MET A 1 -24.17 37.69 -7.78
C MET A 1 -24.27 36.38 -8.53
N GLU A 2 -23.14 35.68 -8.67
CA GLU A 2 -23.04 34.45 -9.42
C GLU A 2 -22.78 33.35 -8.41
N GLU A 3 -23.83 32.58 -8.14
CA GLU A 3 -23.83 31.50 -7.16
C GLU A 3 -23.18 30.29 -7.82
N ALA A 4 -21.88 30.11 -7.58
CA ALA A 4 -21.13 28.96 -8.06
C ALA A 4 -21.73 27.69 -7.43
N THR A 5 -22.38 26.88 -8.27
CA THR A 5 -22.89 25.56 -7.93
C THR A 5 -21.72 24.69 -7.45
N LYS A 6 -21.55 24.58 -6.13
CA LYS A 6 -20.64 23.61 -5.54
C LYS A 6 -21.16 22.22 -5.91
N GLN A 7 -20.47 21.56 -6.85
CA GLN A 7 -20.68 20.14 -7.08
C GLN A 7 -20.19 19.39 -5.85
N HIS A 8 -21.10 19.15 -4.92
CA HIS A 8 -20.87 18.27 -3.80
C HIS A 8 -20.83 16.83 -4.31
N PHE A 9 -19.63 16.30 -4.53
CA PHE A 9 -19.43 14.86 -4.67
C PHE A 9 -19.60 14.22 -3.29
N PHE A 10 -20.84 13.89 -2.94
CA PHE A 10 -21.11 13.03 -1.79
C PHE A 10 -20.83 11.59 -2.21
N PHE A 11 -19.73 11.04 -1.71
CA PHE A 11 -19.52 9.60 -1.78
C PHE A 11 -20.32 8.93 -0.65
N HIS A 12 -21.33 8.11 -0.97
CA HIS A 12 -21.95 7.23 0.02
C HIS A 12 -20.98 6.14 0.49
N ASP A 13 -21.20 5.66 1.73
CA ASP A 13 -20.38 4.77 2.54
C ASP A 13 -19.20 4.09 1.82
N LYS A 14 -18.00 4.64 2.05
CA LYS A 14 -16.70 4.06 1.67
C LYS A 14 -16.55 3.80 0.16
N PRO A 15 -16.49 4.85 -0.67
CA PRO A 15 -16.30 4.70 -2.11
C PRO A 15 -15.00 3.97 -2.45
N PHE A 16 -15.07 3.16 -3.51
CA PHE A 16 -13.89 2.75 -4.25
C PHE A 16 -13.23 3.98 -4.85
N VAL A 17 -11.91 4.10 -4.68
CA VAL A 17 -11.12 5.22 -5.24
C VAL A 17 -10.43 4.77 -6.51
N ASP A 18 -9.50 3.82 -6.40
CA ASP A 18 -8.78 3.23 -7.53
C ASP A 18 -8.06 1.95 -7.07
N ARG A 19 -7.30 1.31 -7.95
CA ARG A 19 -6.45 0.14 -7.64
C ARG A 19 -4.98 0.51 -7.66
N TYR A 20 -4.20 -0.12 -6.80
CA TYR A 20 -2.76 -0.14 -6.95
C TYR A 20 -2.38 -1.09 -8.09
N LEU A 21 -1.67 -0.57 -9.10
CA LEU A 21 -1.27 -1.29 -10.30
C LEU A 21 0.26 -1.32 -10.40
N GLY A 22 0.78 -2.30 -11.12
CA GLY A 22 2.21 -2.41 -11.37
C GLY A 22 2.59 -3.68 -12.11
N GLU A 23 3.88 -3.88 -12.27
CA GLU A 23 4.42 -5.16 -12.74
C GLU A 23 4.24 -6.21 -11.64
N ILE A 24 3.60 -7.33 -11.96
CA ILE A 24 3.52 -8.47 -11.04
C ILE A 24 4.81 -9.27 -11.18
N ILE A 25 5.57 -9.37 -10.10
CA ILE A 25 6.88 -10.00 -10.05
C ILE A 25 6.96 -11.04 -8.94
N THR A 26 7.92 -11.95 -9.04
CA THR A 26 8.19 -12.92 -7.97
C THR A 26 8.91 -12.25 -6.80
N SER A 27 8.77 -12.80 -5.60
CA SER A 27 9.54 -12.36 -4.42
C SER A 27 11.06 -12.33 -4.68
N ALA A 28 11.61 -13.32 -5.39
CA ALA A 28 13.03 -13.33 -5.74
C ALA A 28 13.44 -12.17 -6.67
N GLU A 29 12.56 -11.77 -7.60
CA GLU A 29 12.79 -10.61 -8.46
C GLU A 29 12.65 -9.30 -7.67
N ALA A 30 11.70 -9.20 -6.76
CA ALA A 30 11.55 -8.07 -5.86
C ALA A 30 12.81 -7.87 -5.00
N ASP A 31 13.33 -8.95 -4.40
CA ASP A 31 14.58 -8.92 -3.62
C ASP A 31 15.78 -8.49 -4.46
N ARG A 32 15.89 -8.99 -5.69
CA ARG A 32 16.92 -8.55 -6.64
C ARG A 32 16.81 -7.04 -6.91
N ARG A 33 15.60 -6.51 -7.11
CA ARG A 33 15.37 -5.07 -7.33
C ARG A 33 15.65 -4.23 -6.07
N ARG A 34 15.29 -4.71 -4.87
CA ARG A 34 15.64 -4.08 -3.58
C ARG A 34 17.15 -3.95 -3.44
N ALA A 35 17.90 -5.04 -3.69
CA ALA A 35 19.35 -5.06 -3.59
C ALA A 35 20.05 -4.18 -4.63
N ALA A 36 19.48 -4.05 -5.83
CA ALA A 36 20.03 -3.21 -6.89
C ALA A 36 19.70 -1.71 -6.73
N SER A 37 18.72 -1.35 -5.90
CA SER A 37 18.35 0.03 -5.67
C SER A 37 19.46 0.76 -4.89
N ALA A 38 19.94 1.88 -5.44
CA ALA A 38 20.91 2.76 -4.78
C ALA A 38 20.37 3.33 -3.44
N ILE A 39 19.05 3.32 -3.26
CA ILE A 39 18.38 3.67 -2.02
C ILE A 39 17.36 2.57 -1.75
N SER A 40 17.78 1.49 -1.09
CA SER A 40 16.92 0.32 -0.81
C SER A 40 15.57 0.72 -0.20
N GLN A 41 15.57 1.71 0.71
CA GLN A 41 14.36 2.25 1.36
C GLN A 41 13.36 2.94 0.43
N ARG A 42 13.79 3.47 -0.71
CA ARG A 42 12.87 4.05 -1.70
C ARG A 42 12.20 2.97 -2.53
N LYS A 43 12.81 1.79 -2.64
CA LYS A 43 12.26 0.72 -3.45
C LYS A 43 11.01 0.12 -2.80
N ASP A 44 11.05 -0.06 -1.48
CA ASP A 44 9.93 -0.62 -0.72
C ASP A 44 8.65 0.25 -0.80
N VAL A 45 8.77 1.55 -1.08
CA VAL A 45 7.64 2.47 -1.31
C VAL A 45 6.74 2.02 -2.48
N TYR A 46 7.30 1.31 -3.46
CA TYR A 46 6.59 0.93 -4.68
C TYR A 46 6.21 -0.54 -4.75
N LEU A 47 6.63 -1.35 -3.77
CA LEU A 47 6.42 -2.81 -3.74
C LEU A 47 5.28 -3.16 -2.78
N PHE A 48 4.29 -3.88 -3.29
CA PHE A 48 3.18 -4.42 -2.48
C PHE A 48 3.11 -5.93 -2.61
N ALA A 49 3.20 -6.64 -1.48
CA ALA A 49 3.02 -8.08 -1.45
C ALA A 49 1.55 -8.47 -1.68
N LEU A 50 1.32 -9.50 -2.50
CA LEU A 50 0.02 -10.13 -2.69
C LEU A 50 -0.15 -11.29 -1.70
N ASP A 51 -0.04 -11.00 -0.41
CA ASP A 51 0.09 -11.99 0.67
C ASP A 51 -1.23 -12.41 1.33
N LYS A 52 -2.35 -11.72 1.03
CA LYS A 52 -3.64 -11.93 1.69
C LYS A 52 -4.11 -13.38 1.71
N PHE A 53 -3.77 -14.15 0.69
CA PHE A 53 -4.17 -15.54 0.52
C PHE A 53 -3.00 -16.53 0.63
N THR A 54 -1.82 -16.07 1.03
CA THR A 54 -0.67 -16.94 1.29
C THR A 54 -0.95 -17.82 2.50
N ASN A 55 -0.79 -19.13 2.33
CA ASN A 55 -1.01 -20.14 3.34
C ASN A 55 -0.04 -21.30 3.13
N PRO A 56 0.95 -21.50 4.03
CA PRO A 56 1.92 -22.60 3.93
C PRO A 56 1.30 -24.01 3.90
N GLU A 57 0.10 -24.16 4.48
CA GLU A 57 -0.65 -25.42 4.54
C GLU A 57 -1.63 -25.58 3.37
N SER A 58 -1.62 -24.65 2.40
CA SER A 58 -2.49 -24.75 1.22
C SER A 58 -2.10 -25.95 0.35
N LEU A 59 -3.13 -26.67 -0.12
CA LEU A 59 -2.99 -27.69 -1.16
C LEU A 59 -2.74 -27.08 -2.55
N ASP A 60 -3.12 -25.82 -2.76
CA ASP A 60 -2.78 -25.07 -3.96
C ASP A 60 -1.33 -24.56 -3.84
N PRO A 61 -0.40 -25.06 -4.68
CA PRO A 61 1.00 -24.68 -4.60
C PRO A 61 1.24 -23.19 -4.85
N ARG A 62 0.32 -22.50 -5.55
CA ARG A 62 0.41 -21.05 -5.78
C ARG A 62 0.24 -20.25 -4.49
N LEU A 63 -0.49 -20.78 -3.52
CA LEU A 63 -0.73 -20.11 -2.24
C LEU A 63 0.28 -20.53 -1.16
N LYS A 64 1.10 -21.55 -1.41
CA LYS A 64 2.06 -22.11 -0.44
C LYS A 64 3.41 -21.39 -0.43
N GLY A 65 3.82 -20.84 -1.57
CA GLY A 65 5.10 -20.18 -1.75
C GLY A 65 5.12 -18.74 -1.21
N PRO A 66 6.29 -18.08 -1.27
CA PRO A 66 6.36 -16.63 -1.07
C PRO A 66 5.39 -15.92 -2.02
N PRO A 67 4.67 -14.89 -1.54
CA PRO A 67 3.72 -14.17 -2.37
C PRO A 67 4.42 -13.50 -3.56
N LEU A 68 3.69 -13.32 -4.65
CA LEU A 68 4.06 -12.35 -5.68
C LEU A 68 3.99 -10.94 -5.11
N GLU A 69 4.65 -10.01 -5.78
CA GLU A 69 4.64 -8.59 -5.44
C GLU A 69 4.23 -7.75 -6.65
N VAL A 70 3.59 -6.61 -6.40
CA VAL A 70 3.27 -5.59 -7.39
C VAL A 70 4.28 -4.47 -7.30
N ASP A 71 5.03 -4.23 -8.37
CA ASP A 71 6.03 -3.16 -8.48
C ASP A 71 5.51 -1.99 -9.33
N GLY A 72 5.20 -0.88 -8.67
CA GLY A 72 4.66 0.34 -9.28
C GLY A 72 5.70 1.41 -9.66
N GLU A 73 7.01 1.11 -9.54
CA GLU A 73 8.05 2.15 -9.68
C GLU A 73 8.07 2.77 -11.08
N PHE A 74 8.05 1.95 -12.14
CA PHE A 74 8.20 2.42 -13.53
C PHE A 74 6.91 2.30 -14.36
N LEU A 75 5.95 1.48 -13.91
CA LEU A 75 4.68 1.27 -14.58
C LEU A 75 3.59 1.14 -13.52
N SER A 76 2.64 2.08 -13.46
CA SER A 76 1.50 2.05 -12.52
C SER A 76 0.43 3.10 -12.91
N GLY A 77 -0.74 3.02 -12.28
CA GLY A 77 -1.74 4.09 -12.26
C GLY A 77 -1.41 5.21 -11.26
N PRO A 78 -2.34 6.18 -11.08
CA PRO A 78 -2.16 7.35 -10.21
C PRO A 78 -1.86 7.01 -8.75
N THR A 79 -2.30 5.85 -8.27
CA THR A 79 -2.18 5.43 -6.88
C THR A 79 -0.73 5.28 -6.38
N ARG A 80 0.26 5.14 -7.29
CA ARG A 80 1.69 5.11 -6.93
C ARG A 80 2.18 6.38 -6.22
N PHE A 81 1.42 7.46 -6.30
CA PHE A 81 1.76 8.77 -5.73
C PHE A 81 1.03 9.06 -4.41
N ILE A 82 0.16 8.16 -3.94
CA ILE A 82 -0.59 8.35 -2.71
C ILE A 82 0.37 8.16 -1.53
N ASN A 83 0.47 9.17 -0.67
CA ASN A 83 1.41 9.19 0.43
C ASN A 83 0.95 8.36 1.63
N HIS A 84 1.91 8.09 2.52
CA HIS A 84 1.68 7.49 3.81
C HIS A 84 0.99 8.46 4.79
N SER A 85 0.05 7.94 5.59
CA SER A 85 -0.38 8.57 6.85
C SER A 85 -0.63 7.54 7.94
N CYS A 86 -0.23 7.86 9.18
CA CYS A 86 -0.57 7.06 10.37
C CYS A 86 -2.03 7.26 10.83
N ASP A 87 -2.76 8.21 10.25
CA ASP A 87 -4.21 8.39 10.42
C ASP A 87 -4.84 8.60 9.02
N PRO A 88 -4.88 7.54 8.20
CA PRO A 88 -5.18 7.65 6.77
C PRO A 88 -6.66 7.87 6.48
N ASN A 89 -6.98 8.21 5.22
CA ASN A 89 -8.35 8.25 4.71
C ASN A 89 -8.67 7.14 3.71
N LEU A 90 -7.67 6.38 3.25
CA LEU A 90 -7.82 5.18 2.43
C LEU A 90 -7.33 3.92 3.15
N ARG A 91 -7.83 2.77 2.70
CA ARG A 91 -7.30 1.43 3.05
C ARG A 91 -7.30 0.54 1.82
N ILE A 92 -6.30 -0.35 1.73
CA ILE A 92 -6.19 -1.37 0.69
C ILE A 92 -7.00 -2.60 1.09
N PHE A 93 -7.75 -3.15 0.13
CA PHE A 93 -8.48 -4.40 0.24
C PHE A 93 -8.10 -5.31 -0.92
N ALA A 94 -7.86 -6.58 -0.61
CA ALA A 94 -7.71 -7.61 -1.63
C ALA A 94 -9.05 -7.87 -2.31
N ARG A 95 -9.12 -7.64 -3.62
CA ARG A 95 -10.30 -7.96 -4.44
C ARG A 95 -9.95 -9.11 -5.38
N VAL A 96 -10.61 -10.25 -5.18
CA VAL A 96 -10.51 -11.40 -6.08
C VAL A 96 -11.52 -11.18 -7.21
N GLY A 97 -11.03 -11.14 -8.44
CA GLY A 97 -11.87 -11.02 -9.64
C GLY A 97 -12.35 -12.36 -10.19
N ASP A 98 -12.74 -12.35 -11.46
CA ASP A 98 -13.24 -13.54 -12.18
C ASP A 98 -12.15 -14.58 -12.46
N HIS A 99 -10.88 -14.17 -12.35
CA HIS A 99 -9.76 -15.09 -12.31
C HIS A 99 -9.83 -15.85 -11.00
N ALA A 100 -10.12 -17.16 -11.05
CA ALA A 100 -10.06 -18.05 -9.89
C ALA A 100 -8.64 -18.17 -9.25
N ASP A 101 -7.70 -17.32 -9.65
CA ASP A 101 -6.34 -17.26 -9.16
C ASP A 101 -6.20 -16.23 -8.04
N LYS A 102 -6.49 -16.67 -6.80
CA LYS A 102 -6.38 -15.84 -5.59
C LYS A 102 -4.95 -15.35 -5.33
N HIS A 103 -3.95 -16.02 -5.92
CA HIS A 103 -2.56 -15.63 -5.81
C HIS A 103 -2.27 -14.31 -6.54
N ILE A 104 -3.13 -13.92 -7.49
CA ILE A 104 -3.07 -12.64 -8.21
C ILE A 104 -4.38 -11.88 -7.97
N HIS A 105 -4.51 -11.31 -6.76
CA HIS A 105 -5.66 -10.48 -6.42
C HIS A 105 -5.36 -8.99 -6.63
N ASP A 106 -6.41 -8.22 -6.84
CA ASP A 106 -6.30 -6.78 -7.02
C ASP A 106 -6.11 -6.08 -5.66
N LEU A 107 -5.27 -5.05 -5.62
CA LEU A 107 -5.11 -4.16 -4.47
C LEU A 107 -6.04 -2.95 -4.64
N ALA A 108 -7.25 -3.03 -4.10
CA ALA A 108 -8.26 -1.98 -4.26
C ALA A 108 -8.23 -0.98 -3.09
N LEU A 109 -8.11 0.32 -3.39
CA LEU A 109 -8.18 1.37 -2.38
C LEU A 109 -9.62 1.85 -2.20
N PHE A 110 -10.09 1.78 -0.96
CA PHE A 110 -11.38 2.30 -0.56
C PHE A 110 -11.21 3.41 0.47
N ALA A 111 -12.04 4.44 0.39
CA ALA A 111 -12.11 5.44 1.45
C ALA A 111 -12.67 4.81 2.72
N ILE A 112 -12.08 5.13 3.87
CA ILE A 112 -12.53 4.60 5.17
C ILE A 112 -13.32 5.60 6.01
N ARG A 113 -13.40 6.85 5.52
CA ARG A 113 -14.20 7.96 6.01
C ARG A 113 -14.51 8.91 4.84
N GLU A 114 -15.37 9.90 5.07
CA GLU A 114 -15.57 10.98 4.09
C GLU A 114 -14.25 11.75 3.84
N ILE A 115 -14.05 12.16 2.59
CA ILE A 115 -12.85 12.87 2.10
C ILE A 115 -13.31 14.18 1.46
N ALA A 116 -12.83 15.30 1.96
CA ALA A 116 -13.18 16.61 1.42
C ALA A 116 -12.49 16.87 0.07
N ALA A 117 -13.10 17.70 -0.77
CA ALA A 117 -12.44 18.14 -2.00
C ALA A 117 -11.13 18.88 -1.69
N GLY A 118 -10.04 18.45 -2.32
CA GLY A 118 -8.70 18.99 -2.06
C GLY A 118 -7.98 18.40 -0.84
N GLU A 119 -8.61 17.50 -0.09
CA GLU A 119 -7.93 16.71 0.94
C GLU A 119 -6.97 15.70 0.29
N GLU A 120 -5.75 15.60 0.81
CA GLU A 120 -4.77 14.63 0.33
C GLU A 120 -5.24 13.19 0.61
N LEU A 121 -5.17 12.34 -0.42
CA LEU A 121 -5.39 10.92 -0.27
C LEU A 121 -4.18 10.27 0.39
N THR A 122 -4.41 9.46 1.43
CA THR A 122 -3.34 8.77 2.16
C THR A 122 -3.78 7.38 2.62
N PHE A 123 -2.84 6.43 2.68
CA PHE A 123 -3.05 5.11 3.30
C PHE A 123 -1.88 4.77 4.23
N ASP A 124 -2.07 3.76 5.09
CA ASP A 124 -0.98 3.24 5.91
C ASP A 124 -0.18 2.22 5.10
N TYR A 125 1.12 2.44 4.93
CA TYR A 125 1.99 1.63 4.08
C TYR A 125 2.19 0.21 4.62
N VAL A 126 2.00 0.01 5.93
CA VAL A 126 2.17 -1.28 6.61
C VAL A 126 0.87 -1.78 7.25
N ASP A 127 -0.26 -1.11 7.00
CA ASP A 127 -1.58 -1.40 7.62
C ASP A 127 -1.53 -1.59 9.15
N GLY A 128 -0.69 -0.80 9.83
CA GLY A 128 -0.51 -0.88 11.29
C GLY A 128 0.31 -2.06 11.79
N VAL A 129 0.89 -2.88 10.89
CA VAL A 129 1.90 -3.89 11.25
C VAL A 129 3.21 -3.17 11.49
N THR A 130 3.42 -2.71 12.72
CA THR A 130 4.78 -2.40 13.18
C THR A 130 5.40 -3.74 13.55
N GLU A 131 6.44 -4.19 12.85
CA GLU A 131 7.20 -5.35 13.31
C GLU A 131 7.61 -5.11 14.78
N ASP A 132 7.12 -5.95 15.69
CA ASP A 132 7.30 -5.82 17.14
C ASP A 132 8.78 -5.69 17.48
N GLY A 133 9.28 -4.46 17.65
CA GLY A 133 10.54 -4.11 18.30
C GLY A 133 11.84 -4.69 17.71
N ALA A 134 11.79 -5.61 16.76
CA ALA A 134 12.94 -6.40 16.32
C ALA A 134 13.94 -5.57 15.50
N GLU A 135 13.48 -4.55 14.77
CA GLU A 135 14.37 -3.61 14.09
C GLU A 135 14.86 -2.48 15.01
N MET A 136 14.11 -2.14 16.07
CA MET A 136 14.58 -1.19 17.08
C MET A 136 15.77 -1.75 17.88
N GLU A 137 15.80 -3.07 18.16
CA GLU A 137 16.90 -3.70 18.90
C GLU A 137 18.11 -4.08 18.02
N ARG A 138 17.97 -4.15 16.69
CA ARG A 138 19.06 -4.47 15.75
C ARG A 138 19.99 -3.30 15.41
N GLY A 139 20.01 -2.24 16.22
CA GLY A 139 20.99 -1.15 16.13
C GLY A 139 20.96 -0.35 14.82
N ASN A 140 19.90 -0.50 13.99
CA ASN A 140 19.81 0.04 12.64
C ASN A 140 18.83 1.23 12.51
N GLY A 141 18.54 1.92 13.63
CA GLY A 141 17.66 3.09 13.67
C GLY A 141 18.10 4.27 12.78
N ALA A 142 19.27 4.20 12.14
CA ALA A 142 19.76 5.18 11.16
C ALA A 142 19.13 5.05 9.76
N HIS A 143 18.38 3.98 9.47
CA HIS A 143 17.94 3.66 8.10
C HIS A 143 16.43 3.85 7.85
N MET A 144 15.67 4.26 8.85
CA MET A 144 14.22 4.42 8.74
C MET A 144 13.85 5.79 8.20
N THR A 145 13.04 5.82 7.13
CA THR A 145 12.58 7.08 6.55
C THR A 145 11.62 7.77 7.51
N LYS A 146 11.96 9.00 7.93
CA LYS A 146 11.13 9.80 8.83
C LYS A 146 9.74 10.05 8.22
N CYS A 147 8.70 9.78 8.99
CA CYS A 147 7.32 10.07 8.61
C CYS A 147 7.01 11.55 8.80
N LEU A 148 6.37 12.15 7.79
CA LEU A 148 5.99 13.56 7.76
C LEU A 148 4.47 13.76 7.61
N CYS A 149 3.67 12.76 7.97
CA CYS A 149 2.22 12.77 7.74
C CYS A 149 1.43 13.84 8.54
N GLY A 150 2.06 14.49 9.52
CA GLY A 150 1.43 15.55 10.33
C GLY A 150 0.35 15.07 11.32
N SER A 151 0.03 13.77 11.35
CA SER A 151 -0.95 13.21 12.29
C SER A 151 -0.46 13.27 13.75
N ARG A 152 -1.39 13.52 14.69
CA ARG A 152 -1.12 13.41 16.14
C ARG A 152 -0.82 11.98 16.59
N LYS A 153 -1.22 10.98 15.79
CA LYS A 153 -0.96 9.56 16.01
C LYS A 153 0.27 9.06 15.20
N CYS A 154 1.12 9.97 14.74
CA CYS A 154 2.28 9.61 13.93
C CYS A 154 3.23 8.65 14.67
N ARG A 155 3.65 7.57 13.99
CA ARG A 155 4.60 6.58 14.50
C ARG A 155 6.07 7.00 14.36
N GLY A 156 6.33 8.13 13.70
CA GLY A 156 7.66 8.71 13.52
C GLY A 156 8.40 8.27 12.26
N PHE A 157 8.13 7.08 11.73
CA PHE A 157 8.77 6.49 10.54
C PHE A 157 7.73 5.86 9.60
N LEU A 158 8.08 5.69 8.32
CA LEU A 158 7.15 5.21 7.27
C LEU A 158 6.82 3.72 7.37
N TRP A 159 7.75 2.92 7.91
CA TRP A 159 7.66 1.48 8.07
C TRP A 159 7.61 1.14 9.56
#